data_AF-A0A7Z8QN47-F1
#
_entry.id   AF-A0A7Z8QN47-F1
#
_cell.length_a   1.000
_cell.length_b   1.000
_cell.length_c   1.000
_cell.angle_alpha   90.00
_cell.angle_beta   90.00
_cell.angle_gamma   90.00
#
_symmetry.space_group_name_H-M   'P 1'
#
loop_
_entity.id
_entity.type
_entity.pdbx_description
1 polymer ?
#
loop_
_entity_poly.entity_id
_entity_poly.type
_entity_poly.pdbx_seq_one_letter_code
_entity_poly.pdbx_strand_id
1 'polypeptide(L)'
;MGTTSPRVRSPWLAAVEEHGWQSTHTVIEVVLPDRAFILQSMTMEINRYGFVNLLVLHPVYWVRRDAAGKLSELSKTQLEGTTQESVLHIEINRQSDTALIEKLKQSLQLVLRDVCSATKDWPDCIAQMETVTSELIEQKKPSLQESIEFLQWLKNGHFVFLGYREYRIVEKADQFGFCVVEKTGLGILQDGIAKVPGANFFPISTDTYKLLNTDNPLMITKATSKATVHRPVFMDYIGIKQYDVAGAVIGEKRFLGLYASSAYTCELDDIPLVRSKIILPLSKVEGELHGFKNFDRMKAISHQE
;
A
#
# COMPACT_ATOMS: atom_id res chain seq x y z
N MET A 1 23.66 -9.99 -12.40
CA MET A 1 22.34 -9.68 -11.82
C MET A 1 22.16 -8.17 -11.82
N GLY A 2 21.73 -7.61 -12.95
CA GLY A 2 21.50 -6.18 -13.10
C GLY A 2 20.08 -5.85 -12.69
N THR A 3 19.92 -5.05 -11.65
CA THR A 3 18.65 -4.42 -11.30
C THR A 3 18.21 -3.54 -12.47
N THR A 4 17.22 -4.00 -13.23
CA THR A 4 16.50 -3.16 -14.19
C THR A 4 15.72 -2.10 -13.43
N SER A 5 16.35 -0.95 -13.22
CA SER A 5 15.66 0.25 -12.75
C SER A 5 14.47 0.54 -13.68
N PRO A 6 13.30 0.92 -13.15
CA PRO A 6 12.17 1.35 -13.98
C PRO A 6 12.65 2.50 -14.89
N ARG A 7 12.72 2.24 -16.19
CA ARG A 7 13.03 3.27 -17.19
C ARG A 7 11.72 3.99 -17.52
N VAL A 8 11.40 5.02 -16.76
CA VAL A 8 10.40 6.02 -17.17
C VAL A 8 11.02 6.78 -18.35
N ARG A 9 10.76 6.32 -19.58
CA ARG A 9 11.01 7.13 -20.77
C ARG A 9 10.00 8.27 -20.72
N SER A 10 10.51 9.49 -20.70
CA SER A 10 9.68 10.70 -20.80
C SER A 10 9.39 10.93 -22.28
N PRO A 11 8.12 11.10 -22.66
CA PRO A 11 7.78 12.00 -23.75
C PRO A 11 6.85 13.09 -23.18
N TRP A 12 7.28 14.34 -23.21
CA TRP A 12 6.34 15.45 -23.07
C TRP A 12 6.47 16.36 -24.28
N LEU A 13 5.30 16.67 -24.84
CA LEU A 13 5.05 17.39 -26.08
C LEU A 13 5.45 16.57 -27.30
N ALA A 14 4.44 16.07 -28.00
CA ALA A 14 4.49 15.90 -29.45
C ALA A 14 4.65 17.29 -30.11
N ALA A 15 5.79 17.95 -29.85
CA ALA A 15 6.34 18.93 -30.73
C ALA A 15 7.01 18.14 -31.85
N VAL A 16 6.69 18.52 -33.09
CA VAL A 16 7.08 17.85 -34.34
C VAL A 16 8.59 17.56 -34.42
N GLU A 17 9.42 18.26 -33.64
CA GLU A 17 10.87 18.15 -33.66
C GLU A 17 11.47 16.95 -32.87
N GLU A 18 10.79 16.37 -31.87
CA GLU A 18 11.37 15.26 -31.07
C GLU A 18 10.80 13.86 -31.36
N HIS A 19 9.54 13.77 -31.81
CA HIS A 19 8.81 12.48 -31.90
C HIS A 19 8.12 12.20 -33.24
N GLY A 20 8.16 13.14 -34.19
CA GLY A 20 7.65 12.92 -35.56
C GLY A 20 6.12 12.83 -35.71
N TRP A 21 5.35 13.19 -34.68
CA TRP A 21 3.88 13.24 -34.73
C TRP A 21 3.33 14.45 -33.97
N GLN A 22 2.06 14.81 -34.21
CA GLN A 22 1.37 15.95 -33.58
C GLN A 22 0.02 15.46 -33.03
N SER A 23 -0.23 15.64 -31.73
CA SER A 23 -1.50 15.26 -31.09
C SER A 23 -2.26 16.50 -30.63
N THR A 24 -3.59 16.47 -30.73
CA THR A 24 -4.47 17.45 -30.08
C THR A 24 -4.61 17.20 -28.58
N HIS A 25 -4.02 16.13 -28.06
CA HIS A 25 -4.04 15.71 -26.66
C HIS A 25 -2.64 15.75 -26.04
N THR A 26 -2.63 15.68 -24.71
CA THR A 26 -1.41 15.46 -23.95
C THR A 26 -1.29 13.96 -23.70
N VAL A 27 -0.15 13.36 -24.09
CA VAL A 27 0.06 11.90 -24.06
C VAL A 27 1.00 11.53 -22.92
N ILE A 28 0.68 10.47 -22.20
CA ILE A 28 1.50 9.87 -21.15
C ILE A 28 1.80 8.44 -21.57
N GLU A 29 3.08 8.12 -21.74
CA GLU A 29 3.54 6.77 -22.07
C GLU A 29 4.42 6.20 -20.97
N VAL A 30 4.18 4.93 -20.63
CA VAL A 30 4.97 4.24 -19.61
C VAL A 30 5.28 2.82 -20.09
N VAL A 31 6.54 2.40 -19.97
CA VAL A 31 6.98 1.03 -20.25
C VAL A 31 7.76 0.51 -19.06
N LEU A 32 7.30 -0.59 -18.48
CA LEU A 32 7.85 -1.17 -17.27
C LEU A 32 7.51 -2.67 -17.17
N PRO A 33 8.25 -3.46 -16.37
CA PRO A 33 7.86 -4.84 -16.07
C PRO A 33 6.41 -4.90 -15.57
N ASP A 34 5.64 -5.86 -16.08
CA ASP A 34 4.22 -5.99 -15.75
C ASP A 34 3.99 -6.30 -14.28
N ARG A 35 3.04 -5.58 -13.66
CA ARG A 35 2.73 -5.66 -12.23
C ARG A 35 1.28 -5.28 -12.00
N ALA A 36 0.73 -5.79 -10.89
CA ALA A 36 -0.58 -5.37 -10.42
C ALA A 36 -0.64 -3.84 -10.18
N PHE A 37 -1.84 -3.27 -10.35
CA PHE A 37 -2.20 -1.90 -9.99
C PHE A 37 -1.55 -0.76 -10.78
N ILE A 38 -0.69 -1.03 -11.77
CA ILE A 38 -0.05 0.04 -12.57
C ILE A 38 -1.11 0.97 -13.18
N LEU A 39 -2.04 0.40 -13.95
CA LEU A 39 -3.04 1.19 -14.66
C LEU A 39 -3.96 1.97 -13.70
N GLN A 40 -4.52 1.29 -12.69
CA GLN A 40 -5.45 1.91 -11.74
C GLN A 40 -4.81 3.04 -10.95
N SER A 41 -3.54 2.88 -10.55
CA SER A 41 -2.83 3.92 -9.81
C SER A 41 -2.49 5.13 -10.69
N MET A 42 -2.12 4.89 -11.96
CA MET A 42 -1.84 5.95 -12.93
C MET A 42 -3.09 6.76 -13.27
N THR A 43 -4.19 6.11 -13.63
CA THR A 43 -5.45 6.79 -14.01
C THR A 43 -6.03 7.59 -12.84
N MET A 44 -5.96 7.03 -11.63
CA MET A 44 -6.36 7.71 -10.40
C MET A 44 -5.54 8.98 -10.13
N GLU A 45 -4.22 8.91 -10.30
CA GLU A 45 -3.36 10.07 -10.06
C GLU A 45 -3.59 11.17 -11.10
N ILE A 46 -3.81 10.79 -12.36
CA ILE A 46 -4.24 11.72 -13.43
C ILE A 46 -5.56 12.40 -13.06
N ASN A 47 -6.56 11.63 -12.61
CA ASN A 47 -7.85 12.16 -12.16
C ASN A 47 -7.70 13.10 -10.95
N ARG A 48 -6.74 12.84 -10.04
CA ARG A 48 -6.47 13.69 -8.87
C ARG A 48 -6.01 15.10 -9.25
N TYR A 49 -5.33 15.24 -10.39
CA TYR A 49 -4.95 16.53 -10.97
C TYR A 49 -6.09 17.20 -11.75
N GLY A 50 -7.28 16.59 -11.80
CA GLY A 50 -8.45 17.11 -12.51
C GLY A 50 -8.44 16.81 -14.02
N PHE A 51 -7.53 15.96 -14.49
CA PHE A 51 -7.48 15.57 -15.89
C PHE A 51 -8.41 14.39 -16.17
N VAL A 52 -9.01 14.39 -17.36
CA VAL A 52 -9.84 13.29 -17.84
C VAL A 52 -8.96 12.36 -18.67
N ASN A 53 -9.05 11.06 -18.40
CA ASN A 53 -8.44 10.01 -19.23
C ASN A 53 -9.33 9.81 -20.48
N LEU A 54 -8.86 10.27 -21.64
CA LEU A 54 -9.60 10.24 -22.92
C LEU A 54 -9.43 8.90 -23.65
N LEU A 55 -8.20 8.39 -23.68
CA LEU A 55 -7.86 7.08 -24.23
C LEU A 55 -6.89 6.40 -23.26
N VAL A 56 -7.11 5.11 -23.01
CA VAL A 56 -6.25 4.29 -22.18
C VAL A 56 -5.99 2.98 -22.90
N LEU A 57 -4.74 2.75 -23.28
CA LEU A 57 -4.26 1.49 -23.83
C LEU A 57 -3.28 0.88 -22.84
N HIS A 58 -3.46 -0.39 -22.51
CA HIS A 58 -2.59 -1.14 -21.60
C HIS A 58 -2.32 -2.56 -22.11
N PRO A 59 -1.72 -2.74 -23.30
CA PRO A 59 -1.26 -4.05 -23.71
C PRO A 59 -0.09 -4.53 -22.84
N VAL A 60 -0.10 -5.83 -22.56
CA VAL A 60 1.02 -6.53 -21.92
C VAL A 60 1.69 -7.41 -22.97
N TYR A 61 3.01 -7.28 -23.10
CA TYR A 61 3.80 -8.05 -24.06
C TYR A 61 4.84 -8.90 -23.35
N TRP A 62 5.16 -10.04 -23.94
CA TRP A 62 6.34 -10.82 -23.59
C TRP A 62 7.53 -10.26 -24.36
N VAL A 63 8.58 -9.88 -23.65
CA VAL A 63 9.76 -9.25 -24.26
C VAL A 63 11.05 -9.91 -23.82
N ARG A 64 12.04 -9.88 -24.70
CA ARG A 64 13.44 -10.17 -24.35
C ARG A 64 14.25 -8.89 -24.49
N ARG A 65 15.06 -8.58 -23.49
CA ARG A 65 16.04 -7.49 -23.55
C ARG A 65 17.46 -8.05 -23.44
N ASP A 66 18.39 -7.43 -24.15
CA ASP A 66 19.81 -7.73 -23.99
C ASP A 66 20.36 -7.20 -22.66
N ALA A 67 21.63 -7.48 -22.37
CA ALA A 67 22.29 -7.01 -21.14
C ALA A 67 22.38 -5.47 -21.02
N ALA A 68 22.24 -4.72 -22.13
CA ALA A 68 22.18 -3.26 -22.15
C ALA A 68 20.74 -2.72 -21.96
N GLY A 69 19.75 -3.61 -21.90
CA GLY A 69 18.33 -3.30 -21.79
C GLY A 69 17.67 -2.92 -23.12
N LYS A 70 18.31 -3.18 -24.27
CA LYS A 70 17.71 -2.97 -25.59
C LYS A 70 16.73 -4.10 -25.88
N LEU A 71 15.55 -3.75 -26.41
CA LEU A 71 14.55 -4.72 -26.83
C LEU A 71 15.09 -5.53 -28.01
N SER A 72 15.16 -6.85 -27.86
CA SER A 72 15.60 -7.78 -28.91
C SER A 72 14.44 -8.61 -29.47
N GLU A 73 13.39 -8.84 -28.69
CA GLU A 73 12.25 -9.67 -29.07
C GLU A 73 10.95 -9.15 -28.41
N LEU A 74 9.83 -9.21 -29.13
CA LEU A 74 8.49 -8.86 -28.65
C LEU A 74 7.48 -9.89 -29.16
N SER A 75 6.65 -10.42 -28.26
CA SER A 75 5.65 -11.45 -28.53
C SER A 75 4.37 -11.20 -27.74
N LYS A 76 3.25 -11.70 -28.27
CA LYS A 76 1.96 -11.75 -27.55
C LYS A 76 1.84 -12.97 -26.63
N THR A 77 2.65 -13.99 -26.84
CA THR A 77 2.66 -15.24 -26.06
C THR A 77 4.02 -15.43 -25.40
N GLN A 78 4.03 -16.20 -24.31
CA GLN A 78 5.24 -16.49 -23.57
C GLN A 78 6.23 -17.29 -24.43
N LEU A 79 7.47 -16.81 -24.48
CA LEU A 79 8.60 -17.51 -25.08
C LEU A 79 9.69 -17.71 -24.02
N GLU A 80 10.55 -18.71 -24.22
CA GLU A 80 11.62 -19.02 -23.27
C GLU A 80 12.57 -17.83 -23.08
N GLY A 81 12.80 -17.42 -21.83
CA GLY A 81 13.66 -16.28 -21.50
C GLY A 81 13.03 -14.89 -21.72
N THR A 82 11.71 -14.80 -21.97
CA THR A 82 10.98 -13.53 -22.01
C THR A 82 10.34 -13.17 -20.67
N THR A 83 10.17 -11.87 -20.43
CA THR A 83 9.46 -11.31 -19.27
C THR A 83 8.30 -10.44 -19.73
N GLN A 84 7.25 -10.32 -18.92
CA GLN A 84 6.12 -9.45 -19.24
C GLN A 84 6.47 -7.97 -19.01
N GLU A 85 6.10 -7.12 -19.96
CA GLU A 85 6.13 -5.66 -19.83
C GLU A 85 4.75 -5.07 -20.10
N SER A 86 4.34 -4.20 -19.20
CA SER A 86 3.21 -3.29 -19.33
C SER A 86 3.60 -2.12 -20.23
N VAL A 87 2.87 -1.90 -21.31
CA VAL A 87 2.98 -0.69 -22.14
C VAL A 87 1.70 0.11 -21.94
N LEU A 88 1.81 1.27 -21.32
CA LEU A 88 0.70 2.18 -21.10
C LEU A 88 0.80 3.34 -22.08
N HIS A 89 -0.31 3.64 -22.74
CA HIS A 89 -0.49 4.85 -23.51
C HIS A 89 -1.80 5.48 -23.07
N ILE A 90 -1.71 6.66 -22.45
CA ILE A 90 -2.85 7.39 -21.91
C ILE A 90 -2.91 8.77 -22.57
N GLU A 91 -4.03 9.09 -23.21
CA GLU A 91 -4.31 10.44 -23.68
C GLU A 91 -5.18 11.18 -22.67
N ILE A 92 -4.81 12.42 -22.36
CA ILE A 92 -5.56 13.33 -21.51
C ILE A 92 -5.86 14.64 -22.26
N ASN A 93 -6.79 15.42 -21.71
CA ASN A 93 -7.06 16.78 -22.21
C ASN A 93 -5.76 17.56 -22.42
N ARG A 94 -5.66 18.27 -23.55
CA ARG A 94 -4.48 19.05 -23.90
C ARG A 94 -4.11 19.99 -22.77
N GLN A 95 -2.83 19.95 -22.40
CA GLN A 95 -2.28 20.84 -21.40
C GLN A 95 -1.06 21.57 -21.95
N SER A 96 -1.06 22.90 -21.78
CA SER A 96 0.00 23.79 -22.25
C SER A 96 0.80 24.42 -21.10
N ASP A 97 0.31 24.33 -19.87
CA ASP A 97 1.07 24.73 -18.68
C ASP A 97 2.17 23.70 -18.38
N THR A 98 3.41 24.08 -18.70
CA THR A 98 4.60 23.24 -18.49
C THR A 98 4.90 22.98 -17.01
N ALA A 99 4.58 23.91 -16.11
CA ALA A 99 4.77 23.72 -14.68
C ALA A 99 3.78 22.69 -14.12
N LEU A 100 2.53 22.70 -14.60
CA LEU A 100 1.53 21.70 -14.25
C LEU A 100 1.90 20.31 -14.78
N ILE A 101 2.42 20.23 -16.02
CA ILE A 101 2.91 18.98 -16.62
C ILE A 101 4.06 18.39 -15.81
N GLU A 102 5.06 19.20 -15.42
CA GLU A 102 6.18 18.70 -14.62
C GLU A 102 5.74 18.26 -13.22
N LYS A 103 4.76 18.93 -12.59
CA LYS A 103 4.16 18.46 -11.33
C LYS A 103 3.47 17.11 -11.50
N LEU A 104 2.65 16.95 -12.53
CA LEU A 104 1.97 15.69 -12.84
C LEU A 104 3.00 14.57 -13.06
N LYS A 105 4.02 14.82 -13.88
CA LYS A 105 5.11 13.87 -14.15
C LYS A 105 5.79 13.39 -12.88
N GLN A 106 6.21 14.32 -12.01
CA GLN A 106 6.84 13.97 -10.73
C GLN A 106 5.90 13.13 -9.87
N SER A 107 4.62 13.48 -9.83
CA SER A 107 3.61 12.73 -9.08
C SER A 107 3.41 11.31 -9.61
N LEU A 108 3.31 11.14 -10.94
CA LEU A 108 3.19 9.83 -11.58
C LEU A 108 4.44 8.97 -11.36
N GLN A 109 5.63 9.57 -11.37
CA GLN A 109 6.87 8.86 -11.04
C GLN A 109 6.88 8.36 -9.59
N LEU A 110 6.39 9.16 -8.64
CA LEU A 110 6.24 8.73 -7.25
C LEU A 110 5.23 7.58 -7.12
N VAL A 111 4.07 7.69 -7.78
CA VAL A 111 3.06 6.63 -7.80
C VAL A 111 3.63 5.33 -8.38
N LEU A 112 4.33 5.38 -9.52
CA LEU A 112 4.94 4.20 -10.13
C LEU A 112 6.01 3.58 -9.23
N ARG A 113 6.81 4.39 -8.53
CA ARG A 113 7.78 3.89 -7.54
C ARG A 113 7.07 3.16 -6.40
N ASP A 114 5.99 3.74 -5.88
CA ASP A 114 5.22 3.14 -4.79
C ASP A 114 4.54 1.83 -5.24
N VAL A 115 3.94 1.80 -6.43
CA VAL A 115 3.40 0.57 -7.05
C VAL A 115 4.48 -0.49 -7.18
N CYS A 116 5.63 -0.14 -7.75
CA CYS A 116 6.73 -1.08 -7.95
C CYS A 116 7.24 -1.66 -6.63
N SER A 117 7.34 -0.83 -5.59
CA SER A 117 7.86 -1.26 -4.29
C SER A 117 6.83 -2.13 -3.56
N ALA A 118 5.58 -1.69 -3.52
CA ALA A 118 4.48 -2.44 -2.90
C ALA A 118 4.30 -3.82 -3.54
N THR A 119 4.28 -3.93 -4.87
CA THR A 119 4.10 -5.23 -5.53
C THR A 119 5.33 -6.12 -5.46
N LYS A 120 6.54 -5.53 -5.43
CA LYS A 120 7.79 -6.31 -5.33
C LYS A 120 7.89 -6.99 -3.98
N ASP A 121 7.65 -6.23 -2.91
CA ASP A 121 7.83 -6.70 -1.53
C ASP A 121 6.54 -7.29 -0.94
N TRP A 122 5.48 -7.43 -1.76
CA TRP A 122 4.23 -8.03 -1.32
C TRP A 122 4.42 -9.44 -0.73
N PRO A 123 5.19 -10.37 -1.34
CA PRO A 123 5.46 -11.67 -0.73
C PRO A 123 6.18 -11.55 0.61
N ASP A 124 7.11 -10.61 0.75
CA ASP A 124 7.85 -10.40 2.00
C ASP A 124 6.94 -9.84 3.10
N CYS A 125 5.97 -8.96 2.75
CA CYS A 125 4.96 -8.49 3.68
C CYS A 125 4.07 -9.64 4.17
N ILE A 126 3.68 -10.56 3.29
CA ILE A 126 2.93 -11.77 3.66
C ILE A 126 3.78 -12.63 4.62
N ALA A 127 5.04 -12.89 4.30
CA ALA A 127 5.94 -13.67 5.15
C ALA A 127 6.12 -13.04 6.56
N GLN A 128 6.19 -11.71 6.64
CA GLN A 128 6.20 -11.02 7.94
C GLN A 128 4.88 -11.19 8.69
N MET A 129 3.73 -11.07 8.01
CA MET A 129 2.43 -11.34 8.63
C MET A 129 2.33 -12.77 9.18
N GLU A 130 2.86 -13.75 8.44
CA GLU A 130 2.92 -15.16 8.87
C GLU A 130 3.81 -15.37 10.09
N THR A 131 4.97 -14.71 10.10
CA THR A 131 5.92 -14.75 11.23
C THR A 131 5.23 -14.24 12.49
N VAL A 132 4.60 -13.07 12.41
CA VAL A 132 3.91 -12.47 13.58
C VAL A 132 2.71 -13.29 14.03
N THR A 133 1.95 -13.84 13.09
CA THR A 133 0.83 -14.72 13.41
C THR A 133 1.31 -15.96 14.18
N SER A 134 2.45 -16.53 13.76
CA SER A 134 3.07 -17.69 14.42
C SER A 134 3.56 -17.35 15.82
N GLU A 135 4.21 -16.20 16.00
CA GLU A 135 4.63 -15.69 17.32
C GLU A 135 3.43 -15.56 18.29
N LEU A 136 2.25 -15.14 17.82
CA LEU A 136 1.04 -15.08 18.65
C LEU A 136 0.47 -16.46 18.97
N ILE A 137 0.50 -17.41 18.03
CA ILE A 137 0.06 -18.79 18.24
C ILE A 137 0.91 -19.48 19.31
N GLU A 138 2.23 -19.27 19.29
CA GLU A 138 3.17 -19.87 20.26
C GLU A 138 2.90 -19.45 21.71
N GLN A 139 2.28 -18.30 21.94
CA GLN A 139 1.90 -17.87 23.29
C GLN A 139 0.79 -18.73 23.90
N LYS A 140 0.05 -19.51 23.09
CA LYS A 140 -1.01 -20.44 23.54
C LYS A 140 -2.06 -19.81 24.46
N LYS A 141 -2.33 -18.52 24.27
CA LYS A 141 -3.34 -17.76 25.05
C LYS A 141 -4.68 -17.77 24.32
N PRO A 142 -5.76 -18.32 24.90
CA PRO A 142 -7.08 -18.34 24.27
C PRO A 142 -7.62 -16.95 23.91
N SER A 143 -7.25 -15.91 24.66
CA SER A 143 -7.64 -14.51 24.40
C SER A 143 -7.09 -13.97 23.07
N LEU A 144 -6.06 -14.60 22.49
CA LEU A 144 -5.46 -14.18 21.22
C LEU A 144 -6.13 -14.83 20.00
N GLN A 145 -7.00 -15.82 20.19
CA GLN A 145 -7.57 -16.61 19.11
C GLN A 145 -8.24 -15.76 18.02
N GLU A 146 -9.09 -14.81 18.42
CA GLU A 146 -9.74 -13.87 17.48
C GLU A 146 -8.74 -12.99 16.74
N SER A 147 -7.66 -12.57 17.41
CA SER A 147 -6.59 -11.77 16.76
C SER A 147 -5.83 -12.61 15.74
N ILE A 148 -5.50 -13.86 16.08
CA ILE A 148 -4.81 -14.81 15.19
C ILE A 148 -5.67 -15.08 13.95
N GLU A 149 -6.96 -15.38 14.14
CA GLU A 149 -7.89 -15.62 13.04
C GLU A 149 -8.05 -14.39 12.15
N PHE A 150 -8.08 -13.19 12.72
CA PHE A 150 -8.10 -11.95 11.94
C PHE A 150 -6.84 -11.79 11.07
N LEU A 151 -5.64 -12.01 11.63
CA LEU A 151 -4.40 -11.91 10.86
C LEU A 151 -4.32 -12.96 9.74
N GLN A 152 -4.80 -14.18 10.00
CA GLN A 152 -4.93 -15.23 9.00
C GLN A 152 -5.91 -14.82 7.89
N TRP A 153 -7.05 -14.25 8.26
CA TRP A 153 -8.04 -13.74 7.33
C TRP A 153 -7.44 -12.66 6.42
N LEU A 154 -6.72 -11.67 6.97
CA LEU A 154 -6.06 -10.63 6.16
C LEU A 154 -5.12 -11.19 5.09
N LYS A 155 -4.23 -12.12 5.46
CA LYS A 155 -3.27 -12.71 4.50
C LYS A 155 -3.93 -13.62 3.47
N ASN A 156 -5.10 -14.17 3.79
CA ASN A 156 -5.87 -15.05 2.89
C ASN A 156 -6.71 -14.25 1.87
N GLY A 157 -6.14 -13.19 1.30
CA GLY A 157 -6.75 -12.44 0.19
C GLY A 157 -7.77 -11.38 0.61
N HIS A 158 -7.88 -11.05 1.91
CA HIS A 158 -8.76 -9.99 2.39
C HIS A 158 -8.05 -8.65 2.60
N PHE A 159 -6.72 -8.61 2.42
CA PHE A 159 -5.92 -7.41 2.55
C PHE A 159 -4.87 -7.28 1.45
N VAL A 160 -4.79 -6.11 0.84
CA VAL A 160 -3.75 -5.71 -0.10
C VAL A 160 -2.66 -5.00 0.70
N PHE A 161 -1.56 -5.69 0.96
CA PHE A 161 -0.40 -5.14 1.65
C PHE A 161 0.34 -4.15 0.76
N LEU A 162 0.54 -2.94 1.26
CA LEU A 162 1.27 -1.87 0.57
C LEU A 162 2.65 -1.62 1.20
N GLY A 163 2.81 -1.89 2.49
CA GLY A 163 4.11 -1.81 3.14
C GLY A 163 4.10 -2.37 4.56
N TYR A 164 5.31 -2.63 5.05
CA TYR A 164 5.58 -3.12 6.39
C TYR A 164 6.79 -2.40 6.97
N ARG A 165 6.82 -2.17 8.29
CA ARG A 165 8.02 -1.68 8.99
C ARG A 165 7.92 -1.93 10.49
N GLU A 166 9.06 -2.13 11.13
CA GLU A 166 9.13 -2.30 12.58
C GLU A 166 9.51 -1.00 13.29
N TYR A 167 8.93 -0.83 14.47
CA TYR A 167 9.19 0.30 15.35
C TYR A 167 9.44 -0.20 16.78
N ARG A 168 10.40 0.43 17.46
CA ARG A 168 10.59 0.29 18.91
C ARG A 168 9.99 1.49 19.60
N ILE A 169 9.38 1.27 20.75
CA ILE A 169 9.00 2.35 21.65
C ILE A 169 10.17 2.61 22.57
N VAL A 170 10.63 3.86 22.63
CA VAL A 170 11.68 4.30 23.54
C VAL A 170 11.19 5.51 24.33
N GLU A 171 11.69 5.64 25.54
CA GLU A 171 11.51 6.83 26.36
C GLU A 171 12.75 7.71 26.21
N LYS A 172 12.56 8.97 25.79
CA LYS A 172 13.61 9.98 25.67
C LYS A 172 13.13 11.28 26.28
N ALA A 173 13.88 11.82 27.25
CA ALA A 173 13.56 13.09 27.91
C ALA A 173 12.10 13.15 28.42
N ASP A 174 11.68 12.13 29.18
CA ASP A 174 10.34 11.97 29.75
C ASP A 174 9.20 11.92 28.72
N GLN A 175 9.52 11.60 27.46
CA GLN A 175 8.57 11.42 26.38
C GLN A 175 8.74 10.04 25.72
N PHE A 176 7.65 9.31 25.58
CA PHE A 176 7.62 8.09 24.78
C PHE A 176 7.61 8.44 23.29
N GLY A 177 8.21 7.60 22.46
CA GLY A 177 8.13 7.75 21.03
C GLY A 177 8.56 6.50 20.26
N PHE A 178 8.15 6.43 19.01
CA PHE A 178 8.55 5.37 18.11
C PHE A 178 9.90 5.68 17.45
N CYS A 179 10.78 4.70 17.42
CA CYS A 179 12.00 4.68 16.62
C CYS A 179 11.88 3.59 15.56
N VAL A 180 12.15 3.93 14.30
CA VAL A 180 12.21 2.95 13.21
C VAL A 180 13.36 1.99 13.45
N VAL A 181 13.10 0.70 13.29
CA VAL A 181 14.16 -0.30 13.16
C VAL A 181 14.63 -0.29 11.71
N GLU A 182 15.85 0.20 11.48
CA GLU A 182 16.42 0.31 10.14
C GLU A 182 16.43 -1.04 9.41
N LYS A 183 16.28 -1.00 8.09
CA LYS A 183 16.30 -2.16 7.17
C LYS A 183 15.13 -3.13 7.32
N THR A 184 14.11 -2.78 8.11
CA THR A 184 12.86 -3.56 8.22
C THR A 184 11.76 -3.08 7.27
N GLY A 185 11.95 -1.90 6.67
CA GLY A 185 10.96 -1.29 5.78
C GLY A 185 10.77 -2.04 4.47
N LEU A 186 9.52 -2.39 4.15
CA LEU A 186 9.08 -3.05 2.92
C LEU A 186 8.00 -2.21 2.21
N GLY A 187 7.90 -2.38 0.89
CA GLY A 187 6.90 -1.72 0.06
C GLY A 187 7.01 -0.19 0.10
N ILE A 188 5.89 0.50 0.31
CA ILE A 188 5.88 1.96 0.45
C ILE A 188 6.59 2.47 1.70
N LEU A 189 6.93 1.57 2.64
CA LEU A 189 7.65 1.86 3.87
C LEU A 189 9.13 1.48 3.80
N GLN A 190 9.72 1.27 2.63
CA GLN A 190 11.18 1.15 2.51
C GLN A 190 11.90 2.41 2.98
N ASP A 191 13.09 2.27 3.57
CA ASP A 191 13.88 3.39 4.13
C ASP A 191 14.29 4.44 3.09
N GLY A 192 14.49 4.04 1.83
CA GLY A 192 14.74 4.95 0.72
C GLY A 192 13.50 5.67 0.18
N ILE A 193 12.30 5.29 0.63
CA ILE A 193 11.01 5.79 0.12
C ILE A 193 10.30 6.60 1.22
N ALA A 194 10.08 5.99 2.37
CA ALA A 194 9.40 6.61 3.50
C ALA A 194 10.39 7.42 4.34
N LYS A 195 10.14 8.74 4.42
CA LYS A 195 10.94 9.67 5.22
C LYS A 195 10.94 9.27 6.69
N VAL A 196 12.14 9.01 7.21
CA VAL A 196 12.39 8.91 8.65
C VAL A 196 12.94 10.26 9.11
N PRO A 197 12.40 10.88 10.19
CA PRO A 197 12.98 12.07 10.79
C PRO A 197 14.46 11.84 11.08
N GLY A 198 15.31 12.86 10.93
CA GLY A 198 16.75 12.70 11.17
C GLY A 198 17.10 12.18 12.57
N ALA A 199 16.26 12.49 13.57
CA ALA A 199 16.40 11.99 14.94
C ALA A 199 15.85 10.56 15.15
N ASN A 200 15.23 9.97 14.13
CA ASN A 200 14.53 8.69 14.15
C ASN A 200 13.63 8.55 15.39
N PHE A 201 12.82 9.58 15.68
CA PHE A 201 11.97 9.63 16.87
C PHE A 201 10.66 10.30 16.52
N PHE A 202 9.56 9.57 16.72
CA PHE A 202 8.20 10.05 16.55
C PHE A 202 7.54 10.11 17.93
N PRO A 203 7.47 11.31 18.54
CA PRO A 203 6.94 11.44 19.90
C PRO A 203 5.47 11.04 19.96
N ILE A 204 5.09 10.39 21.06
CA ILE A 204 3.72 10.11 21.44
C ILE A 204 3.45 10.65 22.84
N SER A 205 2.20 10.99 23.14
CA SER A 205 1.83 11.39 24.50
C SER A 205 1.85 10.19 25.44
N THR A 206 2.04 10.43 26.74
CA THR A 206 1.95 9.40 27.78
C THR A 206 0.58 8.70 27.77
N ASP A 207 -0.49 9.43 27.49
CA ASP A 207 -1.84 8.85 27.37
C ASP A 207 -1.95 7.92 26.16
N THR A 208 -1.30 8.28 25.05
CA THR A 208 -1.21 7.40 23.87
C THR A 208 -0.45 6.12 24.21
N TYR A 209 0.68 6.23 24.93
CA TYR A 209 1.42 5.05 25.38
C TYR A 209 0.58 4.16 26.30
N LYS A 210 -0.15 4.72 27.26
CA LYS A 210 -1.06 3.96 28.13
C LYS A 210 -2.16 3.24 27.34
N LEU A 211 -2.73 3.88 26.32
CA LEU A 211 -3.72 3.27 25.45
C LEU A 211 -3.13 2.15 24.57
N LEU A 212 -1.85 2.24 24.22
CA LEU A 212 -1.13 1.18 23.52
C LEU A 212 -0.76 0.03 24.46
N ASN A 213 -0.38 0.33 25.70
CA ASN A 213 0.12 -0.62 26.69
C ASN A 213 -1.01 -1.44 27.33
N THR A 214 -1.64 -2.28 26.51
CA THR A 214 -2.77 -3.15 26.87
C THR A 214 -2.50 -4.58 26.41
N ASP A 215 -3.21 -5.55 26.99
CA ASP A 215 -3.10 -6.97 26.62
C ASP A 215 -3.64 -7.30 25.21
N ASN A 216 -4.40 -6.40 24.58
CA ASN A 216 -4.82 -6.57 23.18
C ASN A 216 -3.62 -6.33 22.24
N PRO A 217 -3.16 -7.35 21.49
CA PRO A 217 -1.95 -7.25 20.65
C PRO A 217 -2.16 -6.39 19.40
N LEU A 218 -3.41 -6.16 18.98
CA LEU A 218 -3.70 -5.47 17.73
C LEU A 218 -4.08 -4.01 17.95
N MET A 219 -3.55 -3.15 17.10
CA MET A 219 -3.97 -1.77 16.90
C MET A 219 -4.46 -1.62 15.46
N ILE A 220 -5.77 -1.45 15.28
CA ILE A 220 -6.39 -1.30 13.96
C ILE A 220 -6.97 0.11 13.87
N THR A 221 -6.50 0.90 12.91
CA THR A 221 -6.97 2.26 12.69
C THR A 221 -6.81 2.68 11.22
N LYS A 222 -7.24 3.89 10.89
CA LYS A 222 -6.92 4.52 9.60
C LYS A 222 -5.61 5.29 9.73
N ALA A 223 -4.71 5.07 8.78
CA ALA A 223 -3.55 5.93 8.61
C ALA A 223 -4.00 7.35 8.23
N THR A 224 -3.19 8.34 8.58
CA THR A 224 -3.40 9.74 8.17
C THR A 224 -3.05 9.98 6.70
N SER A 225 -2.34 9.04 6.07
CA SER A 225 -1.96 9.06 4.66
C SER A 225 -2.93 8.25 3.78
N LYS A 226 -3.20 8.78 2.59
CA LYS A 226 -3.96 8.09 1.54
C LYS A 226 -3.04 7.16 0.75
N ALA A 227 -3.61 6.06 0.24
CA ALA A 227 -2.90 5.17 -0.66
C ALA A 227 -2.62 5.86 -2.00
N THR A 228 -1.38 5.69 -2.48
CA THR A 228 -0.94 6.05 -3.83
C THR A 228 -1.11 4.89 -4.81
N VAL A 229 -1.37 3.69 -4.29
CA VAL A 229 -1.52 2.44 -5.05
C VAL A 229 -2.98 1.99 -5.02
N HIS A 230 -3.47 1.51 -6.16
CA HIS A 230 -4.79 0.89 -6.36
C HIS A 230 -6.00 1.86 -6.27
N ARG A 231 -6.20 2.58 -5.16
CA ARG A 231 -7.33 3.55 -5.01
C ARG A 231 -7.06 4.64 -3.96
N PRO A 232 -7.65 5.85 -4.06
CA PRO A 232 -7.21 7.04 -3.31
C PRO A 232 -7.90 7.17 -1.94
N VAL A 233 -7.92 6.08 -1.16
CA VAL A 233 -8.56 6.03 0.15
C VAL A 233 -7.51 6.08 1.27
N PHE A 234 -7.93 6.46 2.48
CA PHE A 234 -7.07 6.36 3.66
C PHE A 234 -6.68 4.90 3.88
N MET A 235 -5.38 4.67 4.03
CA MET A 235 -4.84 3.33 4.25
C MET A 235 -5.31 2.78 5.59
N ASP A 236 -5.46 1.47 5.62
CA ASP A 236 -5.66 0.72 6.84
C ASP A 236 -4.31 0.47 7.50
N TYR A 237 -4.27 0.75 8.80
CA TYR A 237 -3.12 0.59 9.67
C TYR A 237 -3.38 -0.58 10.58
N ILE A 238 -2.48 -1.56 10.54
CA ILE A 238 -2.54 -2.76 11.38
C ILE A 238 -1.20 -2.84 12.12
N GLY A 239 -1.20 -2.40 13.37
CA GLY A 239 -0.06 -2.49 14.27
C GLY A 239 -0.16 -3.72 15.14
N ILE A 240 0.88 -4.54 15.16
CA ILE A 240 0.98 -5.70 16.04
C ILE A 240 2.01 -5.40 17.11
N LYS A 241 1.54 -5.24 18.34
CA LYS A 241 2.35 -4.83 19.49
C LYS A 241 3.36 -5.91 19.85
N GLN A 242 4.55 -5.47 20.21
CA GLN A 242 5.63 -6.32 20.70
C GLN A 242 5.79 -6.07 22.20
N TYR A 243 5.92 -7.14 22.98
CA TYR A 243 5.93 -7.10 24.44
C TYR A 243 7.26 -7.59 25.00
N ASP A 244 7.69 -7.03 26.12
CA ASP A 244 8.78 -7.59 26.91
C ASP A 244 8.31 -8.73 27.83
N VAL A 245 9.25 -9.27 28.60
CA VAL A 245 8.99 -10.34 29.58
C VAL A 245 8.05 -9.91 30.72
N ALA A 246 7.93 -8.62 30.98
CA ALA A 246 7.04 -8.06 31.99
C ALA A 246 5.63 -7.78 31.44
N GLY A 247 5.43 -7.93 30.13
CA GLY A 247 4.16 -7.65 29.45
C GLY A 247 3.99 -6.18 29.05
N ALA A 248 5.04 -5.36 29.13
CA ALA A 248 4.99 -3.98 28.66
C ALA A 248 5.25 -3.90 27.15
N VAL A 249 4.56 -2.98 26.47
CA VAL A 249 4.74 -2.78 25.02
C VAL A 249 6.07 -2.07 24.76
N ILE A 250 6.94 -2.72 24.00
CA ILE A 250 8.28 -2.26 23.62
C ILE A 250 8.39 -1.88 22.14
N GLY A 251 7.35 -2.12 21.35
CA GLY A 251 7.39 -1.89 19.92
C GLY A 251 6.13 -2.30 19.19
N GLU A 252 6.22 -2.20 17.87
CA GLU A 252 5.14 -2.50 16.93
C GLU A 252 5.72 -2.99 15.61
N LYS A 253 5.13 -4.07 15.09
CA LYS A 253 5.26 -4.50 13.70
C LYS A 253 4.08 -3.93 12.92
N ARG A 254 4.34 -2.93 12.07
CA ARG A 254 3.31 -2.11 11.41
C ARG A 254 3.10 -2.54 9.97
N PHE A 255 1.85 -2.82 9.62
CA PHE A 255 1.41 -3.07 8.26
C PHE A 255 0.51 -1.94 7.78
N LEU A 256 0.75 -1.48 6.55
CA LEU A 256 -0.12 -0.55 5.84
C LEU A 256 -0.69 -1.23 4.61
N GLY A 257 -1.96 -0.99 4.34
CA GLY A 257 -2.59 -1.52 3.14
C GLY A 257 -4.03 -1.09 2.97
N LEU A 258 -4.77 -1.90 2.22
CA LEU A 258 -6.17 -1.67 1.88
C LEU A 258 -6.92 -2.99 2.01
N TYR A 259 -8.10 -2.99 2.62
CA TYR A 259 -8.99 -4.15 2.53
C TYR A 259 -9.31 -4.47 1.06
N ALA A 260 -9.26 -5.75 0.69
CA ALA A 260 -9.60 -6.20 -0.66
C ALA A 260 -11.12 -6.08 -0.90
N SER A 261 -11.57 -6.14 -2.15
CA SER A 261 -13.02 -6.15 -2.47
C SER A 261 -13.74 -7.31 -1.76
N SER A 262 -13.09 -8.47 -1.64
CA SER A 262 -13.59 -9.65 -0.92
C SER A 262 -13.99 -9.34 0.52
N ALA A 263 -13.27 -8.46 1.21
CA ALA A 263 -13.58 -8.05 2.58
C ALA A 263 -14.92 -7.31 2.69
N TYR A 264 -15.35 -6.60 1.64
CA TYR A 264 -16.62 -5.87 1.60
C TYR A 264 -17.81 -6.76 1.25
N THR A 265 -17.57 -7.92 0.64
CA THR A 265 -18.60 -8.88 0.24
C THR A 265 -18.76 -10.05 1.21
N CYS A 266 -17.91 -10.14 2.24
CA CYS A 266 -18.03 -11.15 3.29
C CYS A 266 -19.22 -10.87 4.21
N GLU A 267 -19.84 -11.94 4.71
CA GLU A 267 -20.79 -11.82 5.80
C GLU A 267 -20.07 -11.35 7.07
N LEU A 268 -20.74 -10.52 7.87
CA LEU A 268 -20.12 -9.92 9.06
C LEU A 268 -19.69 -10.96 10.10
N ASP A 269 -20.40 -12.09 10.15
CA ASP A 269 -20.09 -13.22 11.02
C ASP A 269 -18.82 -13.97 10.59
N ASP A 270 -18.38 -13.80 9.34
CA ASP A 270 -17.16 -14.39 8.80
C ASP A 270 -15.92 -13.53 9.04
N ILE A 271 -16.08 -12.29 9.53
CA ILE A 271 -14.97 -11.36 9.77
C ILE A 271 -14.57 -11.45 11.25
N PRO A 272 -13.38 -12.01 11.57
CA PRO A 272 -12.90 -12.06 12.95
C PRO A 272 -12.75 -10.66 13.55
N LEU A 273 -12.86 -10.53 14.88
CA LEU A 273 -13.00 -9.26 15.63
C LEU A 273 -14.32 -8.50 15.41
N VAL A 274 -14.99 -8.67 14.27
CA VAL A 274 -16.30 -8.07 13.99
C VAL A 274 -17.41 -8.95 14.53
N ARG A 275 -17.40 -10.24 14.19
CA ARG A 275 -18.37 -11.23 14.68
C ARG A 275 -18.46 -11.27 16.22
N SER A 276 -17.33 -11.10 16.92
CA SER A 276 -17.27 -11.09 18.38
C SER A 276 -17.85 -9.81 19.00
N LYS A 277 -17.95 -8.72 18.23
CA LYS A 277 -18.57 -7.45 18.65
C LYS A 277 -20.07 -7.39 18.34
N ILE A 278 -20.54 -8.07 17.30
CA ILE A 278 -21.96 -8.10 16.91
C ILE A 278 -22.82 -8.86 17.93
N ILE A 279 -22.24 -9.81 18.65
CA ILE A 279 -22.92 -10.59 19.70
C ILE A 279 -23.20 -9.73 20.95
N LEU A 280 -22.55 -8.55 21.09
CA LEU A 280 -22.82 -7.62 22.20
C LEU A 280 -24.03 -6.72 21.86
N PRO A 281 -25.03 -6.59 22.75
CA PRO A 281 -26.17 -5.72 22.50
C PRO A 281 -25.70 -4.28 22.21
N LEU A 282 -26.24 -3.72 21.12
CA LEU A 282 -25.95 -2.39 20.54
C LEU A 282 -25.93 -1.22 21.54
N SER A 283 -26.41 -1.39 22.76
CA SER A 283 -26.51 -0.35 23.79
C SER A 283 -25.21 -0.03 24.54
N LYS A 284 -24.06 -0.66 24.23
CA LYS A 284 -22.78 -0.42 24.94
C LYS A 284 -21.60 0.05 24.08
N VAL A 285 -21.80 0.36 22.81
CA VAL A 285 -20.71 0.57 21.85
C VAL A 285 -20.57 2.05 21.46
N GLU A 286 -20.20 2.94 22.39
CA GLU A 286 -19.95 4.37 22.06
C GLU A 286 -18.48 4.83 22.29
N GLY A 287 -17.60 4.01 22.86
CA GLY A 287 -16.26 4.47 23.28
C GLY A 287 -15.07 4.10 22.39
N GLU A 288 -15.08 2.97 21.68
CA GLU A 288 -13.86 2.40 21.07
C GLU A 288 -13.83 2.40 19.53
N LEU A 289 -14.75 3.12 18.89
CA LEU A 289 -15.14 2.84 17.50
C LEU A 289 -14.47 3.70 16.41
N HIS A 290 -13.38 4.42 16.66
CA HIS A 290 -12.79 5.25 15.60
C HIS A 290 -12.20 4.43 14.43
N GLY A 291 -11.70 3.22 14.66
CA GLY A 291 -11.29 2.29 13.59
C GLY A 291 -12.44 1.47 12.99
N PHE A 292 -13.47 1.18 13.79
CA PHE A 292 -14.57 0.26 13.43
C PHE A 292 -15.80 0.94 12.82
N LYS A 293 -15.97 2.26 12.94
CA LYS A 293 -17.06 3.02 12.26
C LYS A 293 -17.10 2.82 10.74
N ASN A 294 -16.03 2.32 10.14
CA ASN A 294 -16.02 1.96 8.73
C ASN A 294 -16.66 0.60 8.43
N PHE A 295 -16.73 -0.35 9.38
CA PHE A 295 -17.43 -1.62 9.19
C PHE A 295 -18.95 -1.41 9.14
N ASP A 296 -19.51 -0.54 9.97
CA ASP A 296 -20.93 -0.12 9.85
C ASP A 296 -21.22 0.59 8.52
N ARG A 297 -20.23 1.30 7.95
CA ARG A 297 -20.32 1.90 6.60
C ARG A 297 -20.11 0.89 5.46
N MET A 298 -19.62 -0.33 5.71
CA MET A 298 -19.38 -1.31 4.63
C MET A 298 -20.69 -1.76 3.96
N LYS A 299 -21.81 -1.85 4.69
CA LYS A 299 -23.13 -2.15 4.09
C LYS A 299 -23.87 -0.93 3.52
N ALA A 300 -23.47 0.30 3.86
CA ALA A 300 -24.12 1.49 3.34
C ALA A 300 -23.74 1.81 1.87
N ILE A 301 -22.59 1.30 1.41
CA ILE A 301 -22.10 1.55 0.04
C ILE A 301 -22.59 0.46 -0.95
N SER A 302 -22.98 -0.73 -0.48
CA SER A 302 -23.53 -1.79 -1.35
C SER A 302 -24.99 -1.58 -1.78
N HIS A 303 -25.62 -0.46 -1.38
CA HIS A 303 -27.00 -0.11 -1.74
C HIS A 303 -27.10 1.16 -2.60
N GLN A 304 -26.00 1.63 -3.18
CA GLN A 304 -25.98 2.79 -4.10
C GLN A 304 -25.22 2.55 -5.42
N GLU A 305 -25.08 1.30 -5.86
CA GLU A 305 -24.86 1.00 -7.29
C GLU A 305 -26.17 0.56 -7.94
#